data_AF-A0A538GH36-F1
#
_entry.id   AF-A0A538GH36-F1
#
_cell.length_a   1.000
_cell.length_b   1.000
_cell.length_c   1.000
_cell.angle_alpha   90.00
_cell.angle_beta   90.00
_cell.angle_gamma   90.00
#
_symmetry.space_group_name_H-M   'P 1'
#
loop_
_entity.id
_entity.type
_entity.pdbx_description
1 polymer ?
#
loop_
_entity_poly.entity_id
_entity_poly.type
_entity_poly.pdbx_seq_one_letter_code
_entity_poly.pdbx_strand_id
1 'polypeptide(L)'
;ILGIVGESGSGKSVSTLALLGLIPMPPGRIVSGTAMFKGRDLLRLKKKELRKVRGNEVAMVFQDPMTSLNPVLTVGRQLGEAIKTHFPDQKDAEVKQRIIELLTLVGVPNPETRYTQFPHEFSGGMRQRA
;
A
#
# COMPACT_ATOMS: atom_id res chain seq x y z
N ILE A 1 -14.28 13.21 -5.78
CA ILE A 1 -14.17 11.75 -5.52
C ILE A 1 -14.77 11.04 -6.71
N LEU A 2 -14.07 10.05 -7.30
CA LEU A 2 -14.59 9.21 -8.38
C LEU A 2 -14.95 7.83 -7.80
N GLY A 3 -16.14 7.33 -8.12
CA GLY A 3 -16.59 5.99 -7.74
C GLY A 3 -16.74 5.09 -8.96
N ILE A 4 -16.38 3.82 -8.83
CA ILE A 4 -16.61 2.77 -9.84
C ILE A 4 -17.56 1.75 -9.22
N VAL A 5 -18.74 1.57 -9.81
CA VAL A 5 -19.82 0.72 -9.29
C VAL A 5 -20.22 -0.32 -10.34
N GLY A 6 -20.64 -1.49 -9.88
CA GLY A 6 -21.03 -2.63 -10.72
C GLY A 6 -21.11 -3.90 -9.88
N GLU A 7 -21.75 -4.93 -10.42
CA GLU A 7 -21.97 -6.21 -9.72
C GLU A 7 -20.65 -6.96 -9.41
N SER A 8 -20.72 -7.98 -8.55
CA SER A 8 -19.56 -8.85 -8.33
C SER A 8 -19.08 -9.45 -9.68
N GLY A 9 -17.77 -9.50 -9.91
CA GLY A 9 -17.23 -10.02 -11.18
C GLY A 9 -17.25 -9.06 -12.38
N SER A 10 -17.85 -7.87 -12.28
CA SER A 10 -17.88 -6.86 -13.37
C SER A 10 -16.53 -6.25 -13.78
N GLY A 11 -15.42 -6.73 -13.22
CA GLY A 11 -14.07 -6.28 -13.59
C GLY A 11 -13.52 -5.07 -12.82
N LYS A 12 -14.28 -4.44 -11.92
CA LYS A 12 -13.84 -3.25 -11.15
C LYS A 12 -12.45 -3.39 -10.53
N SER A 13 -12.22 -4.45 -9.75
CA SER A 13 -10.93 -4.69 -9.09
C SER A 13 -9.81 -4.91 -10.11
N VAL A 14 -10.10 -5.66 -11.18
CA VAL A 14 -9.13 -5.92 -12.27
C VAL A 14 -8.77 -4.61 -12.97
N SER A 15 -9.74 -3.76 -13.30
CA SER A 15 -9.50 -2.45 -13.92
C SER A 15 -8.62 -1.56 -13.05
N THR A 16 -8.91 -1.44 -11.75
CA THR A 16 -8.09 -0.63 -10.83
C THR A 16 -6.68 -1.18 -10.67
N LEU A 17 -6.52 -2.51 -10.55
CA LEU A 17 -5.21 -3.16 -10.49
C LEU A 17 -4.44 -3.01 -11.81
N ALA A 18 -5.11 -3.02 -12.96
CA ALA A 18 -4.51 -2.85 -14.27
C ALA A 18 -3.79 -1.51 -14.38
N LEU A 19 -4.43 -0.42 -13.93
CA LEU A 19 -3.89 0.94 -13.99
C LEU A 19 -2.51 1.07 -13.34
N LEU A 20 -2.28 0.33 -12.26
CA LEU A 20 -1.00 0.32 -11.55
C LEU A 20 -0.09 -0.84 -11.97
N GLY A 21 -0.49 -1.70 -12.91
CA GLY A 21 0.26 -2.89 -13.32
C GLY A 21 0.38 -3.95 -12.23
N LEU A 22 -0.67 -4.11 -11.41
CA LEU A 22 -0.72 -5.01 -10.25
C LEU A 22 -1.45 -6.33 -10.53
N ILE A 23 -2.02 -6.50 -11.73
CA ILE A 23 -2.62 -7.79 -12.13
C ILE A 23 -1.52 -8.87 -12.12
N PRO A 24 -1.76 -10.04 -11.49
CA PRO A 24 -0.87 -11.19 -11.61
C PRO A 24 -0.76 -11.66 -13.07
N MET A 25 0.47 -11.68 -13.58
CA MET A 25 0.78 -12.11 -14.94
C MET A 25 1.96 -13.07 -14.89
N PRO A 26 1.79 -14.38 -15.21
CA PRO A 26 0.56 -15.08 -15.65
C PRO A 26 -0.48 -15.35 -14.53
N PRO A 27 -1.74 -15.74 -14.86
CA PRO A 27 -2.29 -15.97 -16.21
C PRO A 27 -2.86 -14.71 -16.89
N GLY A 28 -2.91 -13.57 -16.20
CA GLY A 28 -3.40 -12.32 -16.77
C GLY A 28 -2.50 -11.79 -17.88
N ARG A 29 -3.06 -10.94 -18.75
CA ARG A 29 -2.33 -10.16 -19.75
C ARG A 29 -3.03 -8.84 -20.01
N ILE A 30 -2.27 -7.76 -20.07
CA ILE A 30 -2.74 -6.48 -20.63
C ILE A 30 -2.53 -6.55 -22.15
N VAL A 31 -3.63 -6.62 -22.91
CA VAL A 31 -3.58 -6.78 -24.38
C VAL A 31 -3.30 -5.46 -25.09
N SER A 32 -3.93 -4.37 -24.63
CA SER A 32 -3.83 -3.04 -25.22
C SER A 32 -4.23 -1.97 -24.20
N GLY A 33 -4.09 -0.70 -24.57
CA GLY A 33 -4.44 0.46 -23.75
C GLY A 33 -3.25 1.17 -23.13
N THR A 34 -3.54 2.26 -22.42
CA THR A 34 -2.56 3.14 -21.76
C THR A 34 -3.11 3.57 -20.41
N ALA A 35 -2.24 3.71 -19.40
CA ALA A 35 -2.62 4.27 -18.10
C ALA A 35 -1.79 5.54 -17.84
N MET A 36 -2.36 6.70 -18.15
CA MET A 36 -1.65 7.97 -18.10
C MET A 36 -1.63 8.57 -16.69
N PHE A 37 -0.44 8.86 -16.18
CA PHE A 37 -0.25 9.58 -14.92
C PHE A 37 0.88 10.61 -15.05
N LYS A 38 0.54 11.90 -14.89
CA LYS A 38 1.48 13.03 -15.05
C LYS A 38 2.31 12.94 -16.34
N GLY A 39 1.64 12.70 -17.47
CA GLY A 39 2.28 12.60 -18.79
C GLY A 39 3.04 11.29 -19.08
N ARG A 40 3.05 10.33 -18.15
CA ARG A 40 3.73 9.03 -18.31
C ARG A 40 2.69 7.91 -18.47
N ASP A 41 2.90 7.01 -19.42
CA ASP A 41 2.11 5.78 -19.52
C ASP A 41 2.68 4.72 -18.57
N LEU A 42 1.98 4.48 -17.46
CA LEU A 42 2.39 3.54 -16.41
C LEU A 42 2.54 2.11 -16.94
N LEU A 43 1.76 1.71 -17.95
CA LEU A 43 1.81 0.35 -18.50
C LEU A 43 3.08 0.09 -19.32
N ARG A 44 3.78 1.14 -19.74
CA ARG A 44 5.03 1.07 -20.51
C ARG A 44 6.28 1.30 -19.65
N LEU A 45 6.11 1.66 -18.39
CA LEU A 45 7.23 1.87 -17.48
C LEU A 45 7.90 0.54 -17.10
N LYS A 46 9.24 0.56 -17.03
CA LYS A 46 10.00 -0.56 -16.46
C LYS A 46 9.65 -0.73 -14.98
N LYS A 47 9.76 -1.95 -14.44
CA LYS A 47 9.46 -2.28 -13.03
C LYS A 47 10.13 -1.32 -12.02
N LYS A 48 11.38 -0.90 -12.28
CA LYS A 48 12.11 0.05 -11.43
C LYS A 48 11.45 1.44 -11.36
N GLU A 49 10.96 1.95 -12.48
CA GLU A 49 10.26 3.25 -12.53
C GLU A 49 8.86 3.14 -11.95
N LEU A 50 8.15 2.03 -12.19
CA LEU A 50 6.87 1.75 -11.55
C LEU A 50 6.97 1.73 -10.02
N ARG A 51 8.05 1.18 -9.46
CA ARG A 51 8.30 1.20 -8.00
C ARG A 51 8.44 2.61 -7.42
N LYS A 52 8.86 3.60 -8.21
CA LYS A 52 8.91 5.00 -7.76
C LYS A 52 7.54 5.67 -7.75
N VAL A 53 6.63 5.21 -8.61
CA VAL A 53 5.24 5.71 -8.67
C VAL A 53 4.41 5.06 -7.57
N ARG A 54 4.47 3.73 -7.45
CA ARG A 54 3.75 2.97 -6.43
C ARG A 54 4.24 3.33 -5.04
N GLY A 55 3.31 3.54 -4.11
CA GLY A 55 3.61 3.87 -2.71
C GLY A 55 3.98 5.34 -2.46
N ASN A 56 4.70 5.98 -3.39
CA ASN A 56 5.17 7.36 -3.22
C ASN A 56 4.28 8.41 -3.92
N GLU A 57 3.83 8.15 -5.15
CA GLU A 57 2.94 9.06 -5.89
C GLU A 57 1.51 8.53 -5.97
N VAL A 58 1.35 7.21 -6.00
CA VAL A 58 0.05 6.54 -6.01
C VAL A 58 0.09 5.36 -5.05
N ALA A 59 -0.77 5.40 -4.03
CA ALA A 59 -0.96 4.32 -3.07
C ALA A 59 -2.27 3.58 -3.36
N MET A 60 -2.32 2.30 -2.98
CA MET A 60 -3.51 1.47 -3.08
C MET A 60 -3.79 0.81 -1.73
N VAL A 61 -5.03 0.92 -1.28
CA VAL A 61 -5.55 0.17 -0.13
C VAL A 61 -6.38 -0.99 -0.70
N PHE A 62 -5.99 -2.22 -0.39
CA PHE A 62 -6.62 -3.42 -0.94
C PHE A 62 -7.94 -3.77 -0.21
N GLN A 63 -8.78 -4.59 -0.85
CA GLN A 63 -10.11 -4.94 -0.33
C GLN A 63 -10.06 -5.75 0.97
N ASP A 64 -9.01 -6.56 1.16
CA ASP A 64 -8.74 -7.25 2.41
C ASP A 64 -7.48 -6.66 3.07
N PRO A 65 -7.59 -5.51 3.74
CA PRO A 65 -6.45 -4.90 4.41
C PRO A 65 -6.04 -5.71 5.65
N MET A 66 -6.90 -6.60 6.15
CA MET A 66 -6.68 -7.36 7.38
C MET A 66 -5.61 -8.43 7.24
N THR A 67 -5.34 -8.88 6.02
CA THR A 67 -4.27 -9.83 5.68
C THR A 67 -2.98 -9.13 5.22
N SER A 68 -2.95 -7.79 5.21
CA SER A 68 -1.79 -7.03 4.73
C SER A 68 -0.59 -7.05 5.67
N LEU A 69 -0.85 -7.19 6.98
CA LEU A 69 0.20 -7.25 7.99
C LEU A 69 0.69 -8.68 8.21
N ASN A 70 2.00 -8.88 8.14
CA ASN A 70 2.64 -10.15 8.46
C ASN A 70 2.51 -10.43 9.98
N PRO A 71 1.88 -11.55 10.40
CA PRO A 71 1.59 -11.81 11.81
C PRO A 71 2.82 -12.08 12.67
N VAL A 72 3.97 -12.41 12.07
CA VAL A 72 5.23 -12.69 12.80
C VAL A 72 6.15 -11.48 12.90
N LEU A 73 5.76 -10.33 12.35
CA LEU A 73 6.50 -9.07 12.43
C LEU A 73 5.72 -8.06 13.27
N THR A 74 6.43 -7.21 14.00
CA THR A 74 5.80 -6.08 14.68
C THR A 74 5.27 -5.08 13.66
N VAL A 75 4.24 -4.33 14.04
CA VAL A 75 3.62 -3.30 13.18
C VAL A 75 4.64 -2.24 12.79
N GLY A 76 5.45 -1.74 13.73
CA GLY A 76 6.49 -0.76 13.45
C GLY A 76 7.55 -1.28 12.48
N ARG A 77 7.94 -2.56 12.57
CA ARG A 77 8.95 -3.14 11.68
C ARG A 77 8.48 -3.16 10.23
N GLN A 78 7.29 -3.70 9.96
CA GLN A 78 6.80 -3.82 8.59
C GLN A 78 6.41 -2.47 7.96
N LEU A 79 5.86 -1.54 8.75
CA LEU A 79 5.65 -0.16 8.29
C LEU A 79 6.98 0.54 7.99
N GLY A 80 8.02 0.28 8.79
CA GLY A 80 9.37 0.78 8.56
C GLY A 80 10.01 0.23 7.30
N GLU A 81 9.84 -1.07 7.03
CA GLU A 81 10.29 -1.71 5.78
C GLU A 81 9.62 -1.07 4.55
N ALA A 82 8.33 -0.76 4.63
CA ALA A 82 7.61 -0.06 3.57
C ALA A 82 8.16 1.36 3.33
N ILE A 83 8.40 2.14 4.38
CA ILE A 83 8.99 3.49 4.27
C ILE A 83 10.40 3.40 3.67
N LYS A 84 11.27 2.55 4.22
CA LYS A 84 12.66 2.40 3.76
C LYS A 84 12.79 1.86 2.35
N THR A 85 11.80 1.12 1.85
CA THR A 85 11.75 0.69 0.45
C THR A 85 11.72 1.88 -0.52
N HIS A 86 11.11 3.00 -0.11
CA HIS A 86 11.01 4.22 -0.90
C HIS A 86 12.03 5.29 -0.48
N PHE A 87 12.49 5.27 0.78
CA PHE A 87 13.42 6.24 1.36
C PHE A 87 14.56 5.52 2.10
N PRO A 88 15.49 4.87 1.36
CA PRO A 88 16.51 4.00 1.96
C PRO A 88 17.52 4.73 2.87
N ASP A 89 17.70 6.03 2.65
CA ASP A 89 18.68 6.86 3.38
C ASP A 89 18.12 7.42 4.71
N GLN A 90 16.83 7.21 5.01
CA GLN A 90 16.24 7.67 6.27
C GLN A 90 16.73 6.86 7.47
N LYS A 91 17.06 7.57 8.54
CA LYS A 91 17.54 6.94 9.79
C LYS A 91 16.39 6.26 10.51
N ASP A 92 16.69 5.17 11.23
CA ASP A 92 15.71 4.38 11.97
C ASP A 92 14.87 5.21 12.95
N ALA A 93 15.50 6.20 13.60
CA ALA A 93 14.81 7.12 14.50
C ALA A 93 13.78 8.00 13.76
N GLU A 94 14.12 8.50 12.57
CA GLU A 94 13.23 9.31 11.74
C GLU A 94 12.07 8.48 11.20
N VAL A 95 12.35 7.24 10.78
CA VAL A 95 11.33 6.30 10.31
C VAL A 95 10.35 5.96 11.44
N LYS A 96 10.87 5.65 12.65
CA LYS A 96 10.03 5.38 13.82
C LYS A 96 9.11 6.56 14.15
N GLN A 97 9.68 7.78 14.17
CA GLN A 97 8.92 8.99 14.46
C GLN A 97 7.80 9.21 13.43
N ARG A 98 8.11 9.05 12.13
CA ARG A 98 7.14 9.14 11.06
C ARG A 98 6.02 8.10 11.18
N ILE A 99 6.34 6.88 11.59
CA ILE A 99 5.31 5.83 11.80
C ILE A 99 4.38 6.22 12.94
N ILE A 100 4.92 6.72 14.06
CA ILE A 100 4.12 7.19 15.20
C ILE A 100 3.17 8.30 14.76
N GLU A 101 3.66 9.27 13.98
CA GLU A 101 2.84 10.34 13.41
C GLU A 101 1.73 9.82 12.49
N LEU A 102 2.04 8.86 11.62
CA LEU A 102 1.06 8.25 10.72
C LEU A 102 -0.02 7.47 11.49
N LEU A 103 0.39 6.66 12.49
CA LEU A 103 -0.54 5.94 13.36
C LEU A 103 -1.43 6.91 14.15
N THR A 104 -0.88 8.03 14.60
CA THR A 104 -1.65 9.11 15.25
C THR A 104 -2.69 9.69 14.30
N LEU A 105 -2.28 10.02 13.07
CA LEU A 105 -3.14 10.63 12.05
C LEU A 105 -4.34 9.75 11.70
N VAL A 106 -4.14 8.44 11.64
CA VAL A 106 -5.23 7.47 11.39
C VAL A 106 -5.99 7.09 12.67
N GLY A 107 -5.67 7.70 13.83
CA GLY A 107 -6.40 7.52 15.08
C GLY A 107 -6.15 6.19 15.78
N VAL A 108 -4.95 5.62 15.65
CA VAL A 108 -4.51 4.46 16.43
C VAL A 108 -4.09 4.95 17.83
N PRO A 109 -4.72 4.45 18.92
CA PRO A 109 -4.43 4.92 20.28
C PRO A 109 -3.07 4.40 20.78
N ASN A 110 -2.34 5.25 21.52
CA ASN A 110 -1.03 4.96 22.10
C ASN A 110 0.01 4.47 21.06
N PRO A 111 0.22 5.21 19.96
CA PRO A 111 0.98 4.77 18.80
C PRO A 111 2.42 4.34 19.12
N GLU A 112 3.05 4.94 20.13
CA GLU A 112 4.37 4.58 20.63
C GLU A 112 4.41 3.15 21.18
N THR A 113 3.39 2.76 21.94
CA THR A 113 3.23 1.39 22.44
C THR A 113 2.86 0.45 21.29
N ARG A 114 1.96 0.89 20.40
CA ARG A 114 1.50 0.08 19.25
C ARG A 114 2.61 -0.24 18.25
N TYR A 115 3.62 0.61 18.16
CA TYR A 115 4.78 0.42 17.28
C TYR A 115 5.47 -0.94 17.50
N THR A 116 5.62 -1.38 18.75
CA THR A 116 6.30 -2.63 19.08
C THR A 116 5.39 -3.86 19.11
N GLN A 117 4.08 -3.67 18.94
CA GLN A 117 3.11 -4.75 19.00
C GLN A 117 3.01 -5.52 17.68
N PHE A 118 2.52 -6.74 17.79
CA PHE A 118 2.19 -7.59 16.66
C PHE A 118 0.75 -7.34 16.16
N PRO A 119 0.43 -7.71 14.91
CA PRO A 119 -0.91 -7.52 14.37
C PRO A 119 -2.00 -8.16 15.22
N HIS A 120 -1.75 -9.32 15.84
CA HIS A 120 -2.77 -9.99 16.67
C HIS A 120 -3.20 -9.17 17.90
N GLU A 121 -2.39 -8.20 18.34
CA GLU A 121 -2.70 -7.28 19.44
C GLU A 121 -3.49 -6.03 18.99
N PHE A 122 -3.66 -5.83 17.68
CA PHE A 122 -4.49 -4.78 17.11
C PHE A 122 -5.94 -5.27 16.97
N SER A 123 -6.89 -4.36 17.23
CA SER A 123 -8.29 -4.58 16.88
C SER A 123 -8.49 -4.61 15.36
N GLY A 124 -9.63 -5.11 14.91
CA GLY A 124 -10.00 -5.14 13.49
C GLY A 124 -9.84 -3.76 12.81
N GLY A 125 -10.47 -2.74 13.40
CA GLY A 125 -10.40 -1.37 12.89
C GLY A 125 -9.02 -0.72 13.03
N MET A 126 -8.14 -1.21 13.90
CA MET A 126 -6.75 -0.74 13.92
C MET A 126 -5.95 -1.35 12.76
N ARG A 127 -6.09 -2.65 12.48
CA ARG A 127 -5.41 -3.28 11.34
C ARG A 127 -5.87 -2.74 10.00
N GLN A 128 -7.12 -2.29 9.90
CA GLN A 128 -7.62 -1.63 8.70
C GLN A 128 -6.98 -0.24 8.46
N ARG A 129 -6.52 0.42 9.53
CA ARG A 129 -6.01 1.80 9.49
C ARG A 129 -4.48 1.89 9.44
N ALA A 130 -3.79 0.89 9.98
CA ALA A 130 -2.33 0.78 9.96
C ALA A 130 -1.83 0.32 8.58
#